data_AF-A0A5D2UU93-F1
#
_entry.id   AF-A0A5D2UU93-F1
#
_cell.length_a   1.000
_cell.length_b   1.000
_cell.length_c   1.000
_cell.angle_alpha   90.00
_cell.angle_beta   90.00
_cell.angle_gamma   90.00
#
_symmetry.space_group_name_H-M   'P 1'
#
loop_
_entity.id
_entity.type
_entity.pdbx_description
1 polymer ?
#
loop_
_entity_poly.entity_id
_entity_poly.type
_entity_poly.pdbx_seq_one_letter_code
_entity_poly.pdbx_strand_id
1 'polypeptide(L)'
;MDDIEVPTHFLCPISLQLMRDPVTISTGISYNRDSIEKWLYSCKNKACPVTKQALHDSGLTPNHTLRRLIQTWCTLNVSHGIQIIPAPNPPIHNTQIAKLLNDATKLPETRFKCLATLRSITLEEGERNRSCLEASGAVEFLVSIIKRDDSTLLQAENNKGSEFIKASDEALSIFYDIKVSRSCLRSIISNDEVFVTYLVQVLENGNHKSRAYATMILKDLFQVADPTQLINVKSELFAQLVRALSDDVSQQATKAALKLLVELCPWGRNRIKAVEGGAVFVLIELLLGTSETRASELALIVLGQLCGCAEGRAELLKHGAGLAIVSKKIFRVSHGASNMAVRIISSISKFSATSRVLQEMLEVGVVRKLILVVKVDSNSKRKERAREMLKLHSRVWRNPACIPCHLLSSYPS
;
A
#
# COMPACT_ATOMS: atom_id res chain seq x y z
N MET A 1 -25.46 22.37 -34.24
CA MET A 1 -24.54 21.27 -34.51
C MET A 1 -25.27 20.04 -34.02
N ASP A 2 -25.70 19.19 -34.94
CA ASP A 2 -26.44 17.99 -34.59
C ASP A 2 -25.48 17.05 -33.85
N ASP A 3 -25.79 16.72 -32.60
CA ASP A 3 -25.05 15.72 -31.83
C ASP A 3 -25.18 14.37 -32.55
N ILE A 4 -24.06 13.83 -33.03
CA ILE A 4 -24.04 12.51 -33.66
C ILE A 4 -24.27 11.46 -32.59
N GLU A 5 -25.43 10.79 -32.67
CA GLU A 5 -25.76 9.69 -31.79
C GLU A 5 -24.96 8.43 -32.15
N VAL A 6 -24.28 7.86 -31.15
CA VAL A 6 -23.51 6.62 -31.33
C VAL A 6 -24.48 5.47 -31.62
N PRO A 7 -24.30 4.70 -32.71
CA PRO A 7 -25.13 3.53 -32.98
C PRO A 7 -25.13 2.56 -31.79
N THR A 8 -26.31 2.18 -31.31
CA THR A 8 -26.48 1.34 -30.11
C THR A 8 -25.75 0.00 -30.20
N HIS A 9 -25.61 -0.57 -31.40
CA HIS A 9 -24.87 -1.81 -31.66
C HIS A 9 -23.35 -1.69 -31.47
N PHE A 10 -22.82 -0.46 -31.36
CA PHE A 10 -21.42 -0.20 -31.04
C PHE A 10 -21.17 -0.04 -29.53
N LEU A 11 -22.22 0.10 -28.74
CA LEU A 11 -22.14 0.24 -27.29
C LEU A 11 -22.12 -1.13 -26.62
N CYS A 12 -21.28 -1.27 -25.61
CA CYS A 12 -21.26 -2.47 -24.78
C CYS A 12 -22.53 -2.52 -23.92
N PRO A 13 -23.30 -3.62 -23.93
CA PRO A 13 -24.51 -3.72 -23.12
C PRO A 13 -24.30 -3.68 -21.60
N ILE A 14 -23.05 -3.86 -21.12
CA ILE A 14 -22.71 -3.79 -19.69
C ILE A 14 -22.28 -2.37 -19.30
N SER A 15 -21.32 -1.78 -20.01
CA SER A 15 -20.77 -0.47 -19.65
C SER A 15 -21.51 0.70 -20.27
N LEU A 16 -22.35 0.45 -21.27
CA LEU A 16 -23.02 1.45 -22.11
C LEU A 16 -22.04 2.40 -22.82
N GLN A 17 -20.77 2.01 -22.92
CA GLN A 17 -19.71 2.75 -23.61
C GLN A 17 -19.36 2.07 -24.93
N LEU A 18 -18.81 2.84 -25.86
CA LEU A 18 -18.31 2.36 -27.15
C LEU A 18 -17.31 1.21 -26.96
N MET A 19 -17.55 0.09 -27.64
CA MET A 19 -16.70 -1.11 -27.52
C MET A 19 -15.34 -0.87 -28.19
N ARG A 20 -14.25 -1.05 -27.43
CA ARG A 20 -12.88 -0.96 -27.94
C ARG A 20 -12.36 -2.30 -28.44
N ASP A 21 -12.67 -3.37 -27.72
CA ASP A 21 -12.37 -4.74 -28.13
C ASP A 21 -13.63 -5.61 -28.03
N PRO A 22 -14.50 -5.57 -29.06
CA PRO A 22 -15.75 -6.32 -29.05
C PRO A 22 -15.50 -7.83 -29.12
N VAL A 23 -16.10 -8.56 -28.19
CA VAL A 23 -16.09 -10.03 -28.13
C VAL A 23 -17.50 -10.56 -28.03
N THR A 24 -17.77 -11.65 -28.74
CA THR A 24 -19.06 -12.33 -28.76
C THR A 24 -19.01 -13.57 -27.88
N ILE A 25 -20.01 -13.72 -27.03
CA ILE A 25 -20.22 -14.94 -26.24
C ILE A 25 -21.17 -15.91 -26.96
N SER A 26 -21.35 -17.13 -26.45
CA SER A 26 -22.17 -18.18 -27.08
C SER A 26 -23.62 -17.78 -27.39
N THR A 27 -24.17 -16.78 -26.70
CA THR A 27 -25.51 -16.23 -26.97
C THR A 27 -25.57 -15.28 -28.18
N GLY A 28 -24.44 -15.05 -28.86
CA GLY A 28 -24.34 -14.20 -30.05
C GLY A 28 -24.23 -12.70 -29.77
N ILE A 29 -24.30 -12.27 -28.50
CA ILE A 29 -24.20 -10.86 -28.12
C ILE A 29 -22.72 -10.45 -27.95
N SER A 30 -22.37 -9.31 -28.54
CA SER A 30 -21.05 -8.70 -28.38
C SER A 30 -20.99 -7.74 -27.19
N TYR A 31 -19.87 -7.78 -26.47
CA TYR A 31 -19.56 -6.92 -25.33
C TYR A 31 -18.14 -6.36 -25.49
N ASN A 32 -17.82 -5.26 -24.82
CA ASN A 32 -16.42 -4.91 -24.62
C ASN A 32 -15.77 -5.99 -23.74
N ARG A 33 -14.61 -6.49 -24.16
CA ARG A 33 -13.94 -7.62 -23.51
C ARG A 33 -13.80 -7.47 -22.00
N ASP A 34 -13.22 -6.36 -21.53
CA ASP A 34 -12.98 -6.16 -20.10
C ASP A 34 -14.27 -6.21 -19.27
N SER A 35 -15.36 -5.71 -19.85
CA SER A 35 -16.67 -5.68 -19.18
C SER A 35 -17.25 -7.07 -19.01
N ILE A 36 -17.17 -7.92 -20.05
CA ILE A 36 -17.68 -9.30 -19.97
C ILE A 36 -16.75 -10.22 -19.17
N GLU A 37 -15.42 -10.01 -19.24
CA GLU A 37 -14.46 -10.76 -18.41
C GLU A 37 -14.68 -10.47 -16.93
N LYS A 38 -14.84 -9.20 -16.56
CA LYS A 38 -15.16 -8.82 -15.19
C LYS A 38 -16.48 -9.45 -14.71
N TRP A 39 -17.49 -9.49 -15.56
CA TRP A 39 -18.79 -10.12 -15.26
C TRP A 39 -18.65 -11.63 -15.00
N LEU A 40 -17.94 -12.35 -15.87
CA LEU A 40 -17.81 -13.81 -15.78
C LEU A 40 -16.83 -14.26 -14.69
N TYR A 41 -15.67 -13.60 -14.59
CA TYR A 41 -14.57 -14.07 -13.74
C TYR A 41 -14.50 -13.36 -12.39
N SER A 42 -14.59 -12.01 -12.38
CA SER A 42 -14.50 -11.25 -11.13
C SER A 42 -15.79 -11.33 -10.31
N CYS A 43 -16.94 -11.15 -10.96
CA CYS A 43 -18.26 -11.25 -10.33
C CYS A 43 -18.79 -12.69 -10.25
N LYS A 44 -18.11 -13.65 -10.89
CA LYS A 44 -18.46 -15.09 -10.90
C LYS A 44 -19.87 -15.40 -11.42
N ASN A 45 -20.41 -14.58 -12.32
CA ASN A 45 -21.71 -14.82 -12.94
C ASN A 45 -21.58 -15.83 -14.09
N LYS A 46 -22.53 -16.77 -14.20
CA LYS A 46 -22.57 -17.80 -15.26
C LYS A 46 -23.69 -17.60 -16.28
N ALA A 47 -24.32 -16.43 -16.27
CA ALA A 47 -25.41 -16.10 -17.18
C ALA A 47 -25.03 -14.94 -18.10
N CYS A 48 -25.58 -14.95 -19.31
CA CYS A 48 -25.49 -13.83 -20.23
C CYS A 48 -26.10 -12.56 -19.58
N PRO A 49 -25.38 -11.42 -19.56
CA PRO A 49 -25.89 -10.18 -18.96
C PRO A 49 -27.24 -9.73 -19.51
N VAL A 50 -27.45 -9.90 -20.83
CA VAL A 50 -28.65 -9.45 -21.54
C VAL A 50 -29.72 -10.54 -21.60
N THR A 51 -29.42 -11.70 -22.18
CA THR A 51 -30.44 -12.76 -22.39
C THR A 51 -30.78 -13.54 -21.11
N LYS A 52 -29.99 -13.39 -20.04
CA LYS A 52 -30.08 -14.17 -18.79
C LYS A 52 -29.94 -15.67 -18.97
N GLN A 53 -29.62 -16.16 -20.17
CA GLN A 53 -29.37 -17.58 -20.43
C GLN A 53 -28.09 -18.04 -19.75
N ALA A 54 -28.11 -19.26 -19.21
CA ALA A 54 -26.92 -19.89 -18.63
C ALA A 54 -25.87 -20.15 -19.73
N LEU A 55 -24.63 -19.76 -19.46
CA LEU A 55 -23.51 -19.97 -20.36
C LEU A 55 -22.85 -21.30 -19.99
N HIS A 56 -22.96 -22.27 -20.89
CA HIS A 56 -22.30 -23.57 -20.74
C HIS A 56 -20.78 -23.49 -21.03
N ASP A 57 -20.39 -22.59 -21.94
CA ASP A 57 -19.00 -22.25 -22.22
C ASP A 57 -18.74 -20.76 -21.98
N SER A 58 -17.61 -20.46 -21.34
CA SER A 58 -17.12 -19.08 -21.10
C SER A 58 -16.16 -18.60 -22.19
N GLY A 59 -16.17 -19.27 -23.35
CA GLY A 59 -15.39 -18.87 -24.52
C GLY A 59 -15.79 -17.49 -25.04
N LEU A 60 -14.82 -16.60 -25.19
CA LEU A 60 -14.99 -15.26 -25.77
C LEU A 60 -14.42 -15.25 -27.19
N THR A 61 -15.28 -15.13 -28.19
CA THR A 61 -14.87 -15.07 -29.61
C THR A 61 -14.66 -13.61 -30.03
N PRO A 62 -13.46 -13.18 -30.44
CA PRO A 62 -13.24 -11.82 -30.92
C PRO A 62 -14.14 -11.48 -32.13
N ASN A 63 -14.82 -10.33 -32.10
CA ASN A 63 -15.66 -9.86 -33.21
C ASN A 63 -14.92 -8.81 -34.04
N HIS A 64 -14.02 -9.28 -34.92
CA HIS A 64 -13.19 -8.41 -35.75
C HIS A 64 -14.00 -7.54 -36.72
N THR A 65 -15.12 -8.05 -37.22
CA THR A 65 -16.01 -7.29 -38.13
C THR A 65 -16.61 -6.10 -37.41
N LEU A 66 -17.21 -6.31 -36.24
CA LEU A 66 -17.78 -5.22 -35.44
C LEU A 66 -16.71 -4.21 -35.03
N ARG A 67 -15.52 -4.69 -34.67
CA ARG A 67 -14.38 -3.82 -34.35
C ARG A 67 -14.02 -2.91 -35.53
N ARG A 68 -13.90 -3.45 -36.76
CA ARG A 68 -13.63 -2.65 -37.96
C ARG A 68 -14.73 -1.63 -38.22
N LEU A 69 -16.00 -2.02 -38.08
CA LEU A 69 -17.13 -1.11 -38.26
C LEU A 69 -17.10 0.06 -37.27
N ILE A 70 -16.84 -0.22 -35.98
CA ILE A 70 -16.70 0.80 -34.94
C ILE A 70 -15.55 1.76 -35.27
N GLN A 71 -14.39 1.23 -35.67
CA GLN A 71 -13.23 2.03 -36.03
C GLN A 71 -13.49 2.93 -37.24
N THR A 72 -14.08 2.37 -38.31
CA THR A 72 -14.48 3.16 -39.49
C THR A 72 -15.45 4.26 -39.12
N TRP A 73 -16.45 3.96 -38.27
CA TRP A 73 -17.40 4.96 -37.80
C TRP A 73 -16.72 6.06 -36.97
N CYS A 74 -15.79 5.72 -36.07
CA CYS A 74 -15.05 6.73 -35.32
C CYS A 74 -14.27 7.66 -36.25
N THR A 75 -13.57 7.10 -37.24
CA THR A 75 -12.77 7.87 -38.22
C THR A 75 -13.62 8.83 -39.04
N LEU A 76 -14.83 8.42 -39.43
CA LEU A 76 -15.75 9.28 -40.19
C LEU A 76 -16.34 10.41 -39.34
N ASN A 77 -16.37 10.26 -38.01
CA ASN A 77 -17.03 11.19 -37.10
C ASN A 77 -16.06 11.99 -36.22
N VAL A 78 -14.76 12.00 -36.55
CA VAL A 78 -13.72 12.78 -35.82
C VAL A 78 -14.07 14.27 -35.79
N SER A 79 -14.58 14.81 -36.90
CA SER A 79 -15.02 16.21 -37.01
C SER A 79 -16.18 16.58 -36.09
N HIS A 80 -16.89 15.59 -35.54
CA HIS A 80 -18.00 15.75 -34.61
C HIS A 80 -17.60 15.46 -33.16
N GLY A 81 -16.29 15.45 -32.85
CA GLY A 81 -15.77 15.27 -31.49
C GLY A 81 -15.66 13.81 -31.04
N ILE A 82 -15.91 12.84 -31.91
CA ILE A 82 -15.71 11.41 -31.61
C ILE A 82 -14.22 11.08 -31.62
N GLN A 83 -13.73 10.50 -30.52
CA GLN A 83 -12.35 10.06 -30.42
C GLN A 83 -12.09 8.82 -31.28
N ILE A 84 -10.98 8.82 -32.01
CA ILE A 84 -10.49 7.63 -32.73
C ILE A 84 -10.13 6.58 -31.69
N ILE A 85 -10.73 5.39 -31.77
CA ILE A 85 -10.25 4.23 -31.02
C ILE A 85 -9.02 3.68 -31.77
N PRO A 86 -7.81 3.78 -31.19
CA PRO A 86 -6.63 3.15 -31.79
C PRO A 86 -6.88 1.65 -31.91
N ALA A 87 -6.33 0.98 -32.93
CA ALA A 87 -6.35 -0.48 -32.93
C ALA A 87 -5.66 -0.98 -31.65
N PRO A 88 -6.30 -1.84 -30.83
CA PRO A 88 -5.58 -2.58 -29.80
C PRO A 88 -4.31 -3.16 -30.41
N ASN A 89 -3.17 -2.84 -29.79
CA ASN A 89 -1.88 -3.38 -30.17
C ASN A 89 -2.01 -4.90 -30.37
N PRO A 90 -1.31 -5.48 -31.36
CA PRO A 90 -1.36 -6.92 -31.60
C PRO A 90 -1.17 -7.66 -30.28
N PRO A 91 -1.90 -8.76 -30.04
CA PRO A 91 -1.82 -9.49 -28.78
C PRO A 91 -0.35 -9.79 -28.50
N ILE A 92 0.17 -9.25 -27.40
CA ILE A 92 1.56 -9.44 -27.03
C ILE A 92 1.72 -10.93 -26.73
N HIS A 93 2.36 -11.64 -27.64
CA HIS A 93 2.56 -13.09 -27.49
C HIS A 93 3.66 -13.31 -26.45
N ASN A 94 3.37 -14.15 -25.44
CA ASN A 94 4.33 -14.54 -24.39
C ASN A 94 5.70 -14.95 -24.96
N THR A 95 5.71 -15.58 -26.14
CA THR A 95 6.91 -16.03 -26.84
C THR A 95 7.81 -14.88 -27.30
N GLN A 96 7.24 -13.72 -27.66
CA GLN A 96 8.01 -12.54 -28.06
C GLN A 96 8.65 -11.87 -26.84
N ILE A 97 7.91 -11.74 -25.74
CA ILE A 97 8.46 -11.23 -24.48
C ILE A 97 9.58 -12.16 -24.00
N ALA A 98 9.34 -13.47 -23.95
CA ALA A 98 10.35 -14.44 -23.50
C ALA A 98 11.65 -14.38 -24.34
N LYS A 99 11.54 -14.18 -25.67
CA LYS A 99 12.72 -13.95 -26.53
C LYS A 99 13.46 -12.67 -26.16
N LEU A 100 12.74 -11.55 -26.03
CA LEU A 100 13.33 -10.27 -25.63
C LEU A 100 14.05 -10.35 -24.28
N LEU A 101 13.45 -11.05 -23.30
CA LEU A 101 14.05 -11.26 -21.98
C LEU A 101 15.33 -12.11 -22.07
N ASN A 102 15.32 -13.18 -22.88
CA ASN A 102 16.47 -14.06 -23.07
C ASN A 102 17.63 -13.30 -23.75
N ASP A 103 17.33 -12.51 -24.77
CA ASP A 103 18.32 -11.68 -25.47
C ASP A 103 18.93 -10.64 -24.51
N ALA A 104 18.11 -9.97 -23.70
CA ALA A 104 18.56 -8.99 -22.70
C ALA A 104 19.33 -9.62 -21.52
N THR A 105 19.08 -10.89 -21.23
CA THR A 105 19.85 -11.64 -20.23
C THR A 105 21.26 -11.91 -20.73
N LYS A 106 21.42 -12.23 -22.02
CA LYS A 106 22.70 -12.56 -22.66
C LYS A 106 23.50 -11.32 -23.08
N LEU A 107 22.83 -10.29 -23.58
CA LEU A 107 23.44 -9.09 -24.17
C LEU A 107 23.08 -7.86 -23.33
N PRO A 108 24.03 -7.26 -22.60
CA PRO A 108 23.76 -6.07 -21.78
C PRO A 108 23.19 -4.89 -22.56
N GLU A 109 23.61 -4.72 -23.81
CA GLU A 109 23.20 -3.63 -24.71
C GLU A 109 21.69 -3.61 -25.01
N THR A 110 21.05 -4.79 -25.02
CA THR A 110 19.61 -4.89 -25.33
C THR A 110 18.72 -4.72 -24.10
N ARG A 111 19.31 -4.64 -22.89
CA ARG A 111 18.56 -4.48 -21.62
C ARG A 111 17.76 -3.20 -21.58
N PHE A 112 18.32 -2.09 -22.06
CA PHE A 112 17.61 -0.82 -22.11
C PHE A 112 16.34 -0.93 -22.95
N LYS A 113 16.47 -1.44 -24.17
CA LYS A 113 15.35 -1.65 -25.09
C LYS A 113 14.32 -2.61 -24.48
N CYS A 114 14.77 -3.65 -23.80
CA CYS A 114 13.90 -4.58 -23.10
C CYS A 114 13.10 -3.88 -21.99
N LEU A 115 13.76 -3.16 -21.07
CA LEU A 115 13.09 -2.42 -19.99
C LEU A 115 12.11 -1.38 -20.53
N ALA A 116 12.48 -0.62 -21.56
CA ALA A 116 11.60 0.34 -22.22
C ALA A 116 10.35 -0.34 -22.83
N THR A 117 10.51 -1.54 -23.40
CA THR A 117 9.38 -2.33 -23.94
C THR A 117 8.50 -2.87 -22.81
N LEU A 118 9.08 -3.36 -21.71
CA LEU A 118 8.31 -3.80 -20.54
C LEU A 118 7.55 -2.63 -19.91
N ARG A 119 8.13 -1.43 -19.91
CA ARG A 119 7.47 -0.20 -19.48
C ARG A 119 6.27 0.13 -20.35
N SER A 120 6.40 0.11 -21.68
CA SER A 120 5.27 0.40 -22.56
C SER A 120 4.12 -0.60 -22.36
N ILE A 121 4.45 -1.89 -22.22
CA ILE A 121 3.46 -2.95 -21.98
C ILE A 121 2.75 -2.78 -20.63
N THR A 122 3.46 -2.34 -19.59
CA THR A 122 2.88 -2.13 -18.25
C THR A 122 1.99 -0.88 -18.17
N LEU A 123 2.31 0.16 -18.95
CA LEU A 123 1.49 1.38 -19.07
C LEU A 123 0.20 1.15 -19.87
N GLU A 124 0.20 0.20 -20.80
CA GLU A 124 -1.01 -0.20 -21.51
C GLU A 124 -1.97 -0.94 -20.56
N GLU A 125 -3.09 -0.29 -20.23
CA GLU A 125 -4.07 -0.78 -19.25
C GLU A 125 -4.66 -2.14 -19.66
N GLY A 126 -4.32 -3.21 -18.93
CA GLY A 126 -4.98 -4.52 -19.06
C GLY A 126 -4.44 -5.57 -18.08
N GLU A 127 -5.34 -6.29 -17.37
CA GLU A 127 -4.94 -7.42 -16.49
C GLU A 127 -4.24 -8.52 -17.29
N ARG A 128 -4.66 -8.75 -18.54
CA ARG A 128 -4.03 -9.70 -19.46
C ARG A 128 -2.54 -9.42 -19.71
N ASN A 129 -2.15 -8.14 -19.84
CA ASN A 129 -0.76 -7.77 -20.05
C ASN A 129 0.09 -8.12 -18.81
N ARG A 130 -0.44 -7.86 -17.60
CA ARG A 130 0.24 -8.22 -16.34
C ARG A 130 0.42 -9.73 -16.20
N SER A 131 -0.64 -10.51 -16.44
CA SER A 131 -0.57 -11.98 -16.41
C SER A 131 0.36 -12.54 -17.49
N CYS A 132 0.39 -11.92 -18.68
CA CYS A 132 1.30 -12.28 -19.76
C CYS A 132 2.77 -12.03 -19.37
N LEU A 133 3.07 -10.88 -18.76
CA LEU A 133 4.42 -10.55 -18.27
C LEU A 133 4.90 -11.56 -17.22
N GLU A 134 4.05 -11.90 -16.24
CA GLU A 134 4.37 -12.93 -15.25
C GLU A 134 4.61 -14.29 -15.91
N ALA A 135 3.71 -14.74 -16.79
CA ALA A 135 3.84 -16.02 -17.48
C ALA A 135 5.05 -16.10 -18.43
N SER A 136 5.60 -14.96 -18.83
CA SER A 136 6.76 -14.88 -19.74
C SER A 136 8.10 -14.87 -18.99
N GLY A 137 8.11 -14.87 -17.66
CA GLY A 137 9.33 -14.80 -16.84
C GLY A 137 9.88 -13.39 -16.64
N ALA A 138 9.04 -12.35 -16.86
CA ALA A 138 9.49 -10.97 -16.74
C ALA A 138 9.85 -10.60 -15.29
N VAL A 139 9.17 -11.21 -14.31
CA VAL A 139 9.41 -10.93 -12.88
C VAL A 139 10.79 -11.43 -12.46
N GLU A 140 11.15 -12.67 -12.81
CA GLU A 140 12.46 -13.26 -12.53
C GLU A 140 13.59 -12.47 -13.21
N PHE A 141 13.36 -12.02 -14.45
CA PHE A 141 14.29 -11.15 -15.15
C PHE A 141 14.49 -9.81 -14.43
N LEU A 142 13.41 -9.14 -14.01
CA LEU A 142 13.49 -7.88 -13.26
C LEU A 142 14.20 -8.06 -11.93
N VAL A 143 13.89 -9.12 -11.17
CA VAL A 143 14.61 -9.47 -9.94
C VAL A 143 16.11 -9.63 -10.21
N SER A 144 16.48 -10.29 -11.32
CA SER A 144 17.88 -10.45 -11.70
C SER A 144 18.58 -9.12 -12.02
N ILE A 145 17.88 -8.15 -12.60
CA ILE A 145 18.41 -6.81 -12.86
C ILE A 145 18.55 -6.03 -11.56
N ILE A 146 17.54 -6.07 -10.69
CA ILE A 146 17.56 -5.35 -9.40
C ILE A 146 18.72 -5.81 -8.52
N LYS A 147 19.05 -7.11 -8.57
CA LYS A 147 20.18 -7.70 -7.84
C LYS A 147 21.54 -7.37 -8.44
N ARG A 148 21.61 -7.10 -9.73
CA ARG A 148 22.85 -6.69 -10.37
C ARG A 148 23.04 -5.22 -10.04
N ASP A 149 24.04 -4.90 -9.21
CA ASP A 149 24.48 -3.52 -8.99
C ASP A 149 25.22 -3.01 -10.24
N ASP A 150 24.52 -3.04 -11.37
CA ASP A 150 25.03 -2.61 -12.66
C ASP A 150 24.89 -1.08 -12.69
N SER A 151 26.02 -0.39 -12.68
CA SER A 151 26.13 1.07 -12.85
C SER A 151 25.75 1.53 -14.27
N THR A 152 25.06 0.70 -15.05
CA THR A 152 24.57 1.05 -16.39
C THR A 152 23.50 2.14 -16.26
N LEU A 153 23.92 3.33 -16.62
CA LEU A 153 23.09 4.52 -16.70
C LEU A 153 22.33 4.50 -18.02
N LEU A 154 21.00 4.47 -17.91
CA LEU A 154 20.07 4.56 -19.03
C LEU A 154 19.77 6.02 -19.31
N GLN A 155 19.93 6.46 -20.55
CA GLN A 155 19.51 7.80 -20.94
C GLN A 155 18.00 7.81 -21.17
N ALA A 156 17.24 8.42 -20.26
CA ALA A 156 15.82 8.66 -20.46
C ALA A 156 15.63 10.07 -21.04
N GLU A 157 15.07 10.15 -22.25
CA GLU A 157 14.65 11.41 -22.84
C GLU A 157 13.32 11.84 -22.22
N ASN A 158 13.36 12.86 -21.37
CA ASN A 158 12.16 13.51 -20.84
C ASN A 158 12.03 14.93 -21.43
N ASN A 159 10.81 15.48 -21.43
CA ASN A 159 10.51 16.87 -21.87
C ASN A 159 11.29 17.98 -21.12
N LYS A 160 12.13 17.64 -20.13
CA LYS A 160 12.95 18.56 -19.33
C LYS A 160 14.47 18.28 -19.41
N GLY A 161 14.92 17.37 -20.28
CA GLY A 161 16.32 17.00 -20.46
C GLY A 161 16.60 15.50 -20.39
N SER A 162 17.86 15.12 -20.65
CA SER A 162 18.38 13.75 -20.53
C SER A 162 18.67 13.43 -19.07
N GLU A 163 17.87 12.57 -18.44
CA GLU A 163 18.13 12.06 -17.08
C GLU A 163 18.72 10.65 -17.17
N PHE A 164 19.84 10.42 -16.48
CA PHE A 164 20.48 9.10 -16.43
C PHE A 164 19.88 8.28 -15.29
N ILE A 165 19.12 7.23 -15.63
CA ILE A 165 18.44 6.34 -14.67
C ILE A 165 19.19 5.02 -14.59
N LYS A 166 19.49 4.50 -13.40
CA LYS A 166 20.09 3.16 -13.29
C LYS A 166 19.11 2.10 -13.79
N ALA A 167 19.60 1.07 -14.49
CA ALA A 167 18.76 -0.03 -14.94
C ALA A 167 17.98 -0.70 -13.79
N SER A 168 18.57 -0.78 -12.60
CA SER A 168 17.93 -1.30 -11.39
C SER A 168 16.78 -0.41 -10.88
N ASP A 169 16.91 0.92 -10.98
CA ASP A 169 15.86 1.87 -10.59
C ASP A 169 14.64 1.75 -11.52
N GLU A 170 14.88 1.63 -12.81
CA GLU A 170 13.84 1.40 -13.81
C GLU A 170 13.16 0.03 -13.60
N ALA A 171 13.95 -1.01 -13.34
CA ALA A 171 13.43 -2.35 -13.07
C ALA A 171 12.57 -2.40 -11.80
N LEU A 172 12.93 -1.68 -10.72
CA LEU A 172 12.12 -1.57 -9.50
C LEU A 172 10.75 -0.95 -9.77
N SER A 173 10.72 0.11 -10.56
CA SER A 173 9.50 0.80 -10.91
C SER A 173 8.58 -0.08 -11.77
N ILE A 174 9.13 -0.75 -12.80
CA ILE A 174 8.38 -1.70 -13.62
C ILE A 174 7.86 -2.87 -12.78
N PHE A 175 8.70 -3.45 -11.91
CA PHE A 175 8.29 -4.55 -11.02
C PHE A 175 7.07 -4.16 -10.18
N TYR A 176 7.07 -2.94 -9.62
CA TYR A 176 5.94 -2.44 -8.86
C TYR A 176 4.68 -2.26 -9.73
N ASP A 177 4.81 -1.70 -10.92
CA ASP A 177 3.69 -1.40 -11.83
C ASP A 177 3.04 -2.66 -12.45
N ILE A 178 3.81 -3.75 -12.58
CA ILE A 178 3.28 -5.08 -12.96
C ILE A 178 2.21 -5.56 -11.97
N LYS A 179 2.25 -5.11 -10.70
CA LYS A 179 1.38 -5.59 -9.61
C LYS A 179 1.40 -7.11 -9.48
N VAL A 180 2.61 -7.63 -9.28
CA VAL A 180 2.93 -9.06 -9.22
C VAL A 180 1.93 -9.83 -8.33
N SER A 181 1.45 -10.96 -8.84
CA SER A 181 0.49 -11.81 -8.16
C SER A 181 0.99 -12.31 -6.81
N ARG A 182 0.06 -12.51 -5.87
CA ARG A 182 0.37 -13.01 -4.51
C ARG A 182 1.11 -14.35 -4.52
N SER A 183 0.78 -15.25 -5.45
CA SER A 183 1.45 -16.54 -5.61
C SER A 183 2.91 -16.39 -6.05
N CYS A 184 3.18 -15.48 -6.98
CA CYS A 184 4.54 -15.20 -7.43
C CYS A 184 5.36 -14.52 -6.32
N LEU A 185 4.82 -13.51 -5.64
CA LEU A 185 5.47 -12.87 -4.48
C LEU A 185 5.80 -13.88 -3.38
N ARG A 186 4.91 -14.84 -3.10
CA ARG A 186 5.17 -15.91 -2.13
C ARG A 186 6.33 -16.80 -2.57
N SER A 187 6.39 -17.17 -3.86
CA SER A 187 7.52 -17.92 -4.41
C SER A 187 8.83 -17.16 -4.24
N ILE A 188 8.84 -15.85 -4.51
CA ILE A 188 10.04 -15.00 -4.39
C ILE A 188 10.53 -14.96 -2.95
N ILE A 189 9.67 -14.62 -1.98
CA ILE A 189 10.12 -14.49 -0.59
C ILE A 189 10.56 -15.84 0.00
N SER A 190 9.94 -16.96 -0.40
CA SER A 190 10.29 -18.31 0.05
C SER A 190 11.58 -18.86 -0.56
N ASN A 191 11.87 -18.55 -1.83
CA ASN A 191 13.00 -19.14 -2.54
C ASN A 191 14.22 -18.19 -2.64
N ASP A 192 14.06 -16.92 -2.33
CA ASP A 192 15.03 -15.88 -2.64
C ASP A 192 15.19 -14.84 -1.51
N GLU A 193 15.75 -15.27 -0.38
CA GLU A 193 16.06 -14.38 0.75
C GLU A 193 17.04 -13.24 0.38
N VAL A 194 17.84 -13.46 -0.67
CA VAL A 194 18.80 -12.49 -1.17
C VAL A 194 18.08 -11.26 -1.75
N PHE A 195 16.93 -11.44 -2.39
CA PHE A 195 16.16 -10.32 -2.94
C PHE A 195 15.72 -9.31 -1.87
N VAL A 196 15.26 -9.78 -0.71
CA VAL A 196 14.92 -8.90 0.42
C VAL A 196 16.14 -8.11 0.88
N THR A 197 17.32 -8.74 0.93
CA THR A 197 18.58 -8.07 1.30
C THR A 197 18.92 -6.94 0.32
N TYR A 198 18.77 -7.17 -1.00
CA TYR A 198 18.97 -6.11 -1.99
C TYR A 198 17.96 -4.97 -1.86
N LEU A 199 16.68 -5.26 -1.59
CA LEU A 199 15.69 -4.21 -1.36
C LEU A 199 16.04 -3.36 -0.13
N VAL A 200 16.59 -3.95 0.92
CA VAL A 200 17.12 -3.21 2.08
C VAL A 200 18.30 -2.32 1.69
N GLN A 201 19.22 -2.82 0.85
CA GLN A 201 20.34 -2.01 0.34
C GLN A 201 19.86 -0.84 -0.54
N VAL A 202 18.78 -1.03 -1.32
CA VAL A 202 18.14 0.06 -2.06
C VAL A 202 17.52 1.08 -1.11
N LEU A 203 16.94 0.67 0.01
CA LEU A 203 16.45 1.62 1.01
C LEU A 203 17.57 2.48 1.63
N GLU A 204 18.77 1.91 1.74
CA GLU A 204 19.95 2.55 2.32
C GLU A 204 20.63 3.54 1.37
N ASN A 205 20.81 3.14 0.10
CA ASN A 205 21.66 3.84 -0.87
C ASN A 205 20.90 4.39 -2.10
N GLY A 206 19.63 4.05 -2.26
CA GLY A 206 18.82 4.45 -3.40
C GLY A 206 18.38 5.92 -3.36
N ASN A 207 17.96 6.44 -4.53
CA ASN A 207 17.30 7.73 -4.60
C ASN A 207 15.87 7.68 -4.00
N HIS A 208 15.22 8.82 -3.82
CA HIS A 208 13.87 8.88 -3.23
C HIS A 208 12.84 7.97 -3.95
N LYS A 209 12.81 7.93 -5.28
CA LYS A 209 11.86 7.08 -6.03
C LYS A 209 12.13 5.60 -5.79
N SER A 210 13.39 5.16 -5.90
CA SER A 210 13.79 3.76 -5.69
C SER A 210 13.51 3.31 -4.27
N ARG A 211 13.75 4.15 -3.27
CA ARG A 211 13.41 3.90 -1.87
C ARG A 211 11.90 3.74 -1.67
N ALA A 212 11.10 4.56 -2.34
CA ALA A 212 9.63 4.42 -2.31
C ALA A 212 9.19 3.07 -2.90
N TYR A 213 9.66 2.72 -4.11
CA TYR A 213 9.34 1.44 -4.74
C TYR A 213 9.79 0.24 -3.92
N ALA A 214 11.02 0.26 -3.40
CA ALA A 214 11.55 -0.79 -2.54
C ALA A 214 10.69 -0.98 -1.27
N THR A 215 10.26 0.12 -0.64
CA THR A 215 9.37 0.07 0.53
C THR A 215 8.02 -0.57 0.19
N MET A 216 7.45 -0.23 -0.98
CA MET A 216 6.16 -0.77 -1.42
C MET A 216 6.26 -2.27 -1.77
N ILE A 217 7.32 -2.67 -2.45
CA ILE A 217 7.59 -4.07 -2.79
C ILE A 217 7.84 -4.90 -1.53
N LEU A 218 8.65 -4.41 -0.58
CA LEU A 218 8.86 -5.06 0.72
C LEU A 218 7.55 -5.25 1.47
N LYS A 219 6.68 -4.24 1.49
CA LYS A 219 5.35 -4.35 2.07
C LYS A 219 4.56 -5.49 1.41
N ASP A 220 4.56 -5.58 0.08
CA ASP A 220 3.79 -6.59 -0.64
C ASP A 220 4.36 -8.01 -0.45
N LEU A 221 5.69 -8.16 -0.39
CA LEU A 221 6.38 -9.42 -0.09
C LEU A 221 6.05 -9.93 1.31
N PHE A 222 6.19 -9.08 2.35
CA PHE A 222 5.91 -9.49 3.73
C PHE A 222 4.42 -9.71 4.01
N GLN A 223 3.52 -9.17 3.18
CA GLN A 223 2.09 -9.46 3.27
C GLN A 223 1.75 -10.92 2.91
N VAL A 224 2.62 -11.62 2.18
CA VAL A 224 2.46 -13.03 1.80
C VAL A 224 3.51 -13.95 2.44
N ALA A 225 4.33 -13.40 3.34
CA ALA A 225 5.38 -14.15 4.05
C ALA A 225 4.80 -15.16 5.03
N ASP A 226 5.49 -16.29 5.16
CA ASP A 226 5.19 -17.30 6.17
C ASP A 226 5.71 -16.86 7.56
N PRO A 227 5.14 -17.38 8.66
CA PRO A 227 5.56 -17.05 10.02
C PRO A 227 7.06 -17.14 10.29
N THR A 228 7.76 -18.10 9.69
CA THR A 228 9.21 -18.28 9.85
C THR A 228 10.00 -17.08 9.33
N GLN A 229 9.57 -16.52 8.20
CA GLN A 229 10.18 -15.33 7.59
C GLN A 229 9.87 -14.07 8.40
N LEU A 230 8.64 -13.96 8.93
CA LEU A 230 8.24 -12.84 9.77
C LEU A 230 8.99 -12.79 11.12
N ILE A 231 9.38 -13.94 11.68
CA ILE A 231 10.15 -14.02 12.93
C ILE A 231 11.63 -13.67 12.71
N ASN A 232 12.18 -14.01 11.54
CA ASN A 232 13.61 -13.93 11.24
C ASN A 232 14.02 -12.68 10.46
N VAL A 233 13.26 -11.58 10.59
CA VAL A 233 13.60 -10.31 9.96
C VAL A 233 14.83 -9.67 10.62
N LYS A 234 15.78 -9.23 9.80
CA LYS A 234 17.03 -8.58 10.25
C LYS A 234 16.80 -7.15 10.78
N SER A 235 17.63 -6.69 11.70
CA SER A 235 17.58 -5.35 12.32
C SER A 235 17.68 -4.21 11.31
N GLU A 236 18.46 -4.43 10.27
CA GLU A 236 18.79 -3.51 9.19
C GLU A 236 17.52 -3.07 8.46
N LEU A 237 16.56 -3.99 8.23
CA LEU A 237 15.28 -3.62 7.64
C LEU A 237 14.54 -2.59 8.50
N PHE A 238 14.53 -2.77 9.83
CA PHE A 238 13.85 -1.82 10.72
C PHE A 238 14.53 -0.45 10.70
N ALA A 239 15.85 -0.39 10.77
CA ALA A 239 16.60 0.87 10.67
C ALA A 239 16.29 1.60 9.35
N GLN A 240 16.28 0.89 8.23
CA GLN A 240 15.99 1.49 6.92
C GLN A 240 14.52 1.91 6.76
N LEU A 241 13.56 1.17 7.32
CA LEU A 241 12.15 1.58 7.34
C LEU A 241 11.93 2.84 8.19
N VAL A 242 12.60 2.94 9.34
CA VAL A 242 12.54 4.13 10.19
C VAL A 242 13.15 5.34 9.48
N ARG A 243 14.27 5.16 8.79
CA ARG A 243 14.85 6.21 7.93
C ARG A 243 13.90 6.62 6.81
N ALA A 244 13.26 5.67 6.13
CA ALA A 244 12.30 5.96 5.07
C ALA A 244 11.07 6.74 5.56
N LEU A 245 10.63 6.52 6.81
CA LEU A 245 9.58 7.32 7.46
C LEU A 245 10.04 8.73 7.82
N SER A 246 11.32 8.89 8.18
CA SER A 246 11.90 10.18 8.58
C SER A 246 12.13 11.11 7.39
N ASP A 247 12.56 10.54 6.26
CA ASP A 247 12.93 11.31 5.06
C ASP A 247 11.72 11.77 4.22
N ASP A 248 10.49 11.52 4.68
CA ASP A 248 9.21 11.82 4.01
C ASP A 248 9.23 11.56 2.49
N VAL A 249 9.70 10.37 2.11
CA VAL A 249 10.00 10.04 0.71
C VAL A 249 8.76 10.17 -0.20
N SER A 250 7.61 9.70 0.27
CA SER A 250 6.29 9.94 -0.33
C SER A 250 5.20 9.45 0.61
N GLN A 251 3.97 10.00 0.50
CA GLN A 251 2.83 9.51 1.29
C GLN A 251 2.55 8.01 1.08
N GLN A 252 2.77 7.50 -0.13
CA GLN A 252 2.56 6.08 -0.44
C GLN A 252 3.62 5.21 0.20
N ALA A 253 4.89 5.62 0.16
CA ALA A 253 5.98 4.94 0.85
C ALA A 253 5.79 4.98 2.37
N THR A 254 5.42 6.11 2.95
CA THR A 254 5.11 6.25 4.39
C THR A 254 4.01 5.28 4.81
N LYS A 255 2.89 5.22 4.05
CA LYS A 255 1.82 4.25 4.31
C LYS A 255 2.28 2.79 4.15
N ALA A 256 3.13 2.50 3.17
CA ALA A 256 3.67 1.16 2.97
C ALA A 256 4.60 0.74 4.11
N ALA A 257 5.53 1.60 4.52
CA ALA A 257 6.43 1.38 5.66
C ALA A 257 5.65 1.16 6.96
N LEU A 258 4.64 2.00 7.24
CA LEU A 258 3.79 1.82 8.41
C LEU A 258 3.01 0.50 8.37
N LYS A 259 2.43 0.12 7.23
CA LYS A 259 1.75 -1.18 7.06
C LYS A 259 2.71 -2.35 7.28
N LEU A 260 3.93 -2.24 6.76
CA LEU A 260 4.96 -3.25 6.94
C LEU A 260 5.35 -3.37 8.42
N LEU A 261 5.54 -2.25 9.14
CA LEU A 261 5.79 -2.29 10.58
C LEU A 261 4.61 -2.90 11.36
N VAL A 262 3.36 -2.65 10.96
CA VAL A 262 2.17 -3.27 11.56
C VAL A 262 2.19 -4.80 11.42
N GLU A 263 2.72 -5.32 10.31
CA GLU A 263 2.85 -6.76 10.05
C GLU A 263 4.04 -7.38 10.83
N LEU A 264 5.13 -6.63 10.97
CA LEU A 264 6.37 -7.12 11.60
C LEU A 264 6.40 -6.98 13.13
N CYS A 265 5.79 -5.94 13.70
CA CYS A 265 5.86 -5.65 15.14
C CYS A 265 4.92 -6.47 16.08
N PRO A 266 3.99 -7.34 15.64
CA PRO A 266 3.37 -8.30 16.54
C PRO A 266 4.40 -9.25 17.17
N TRP A 267 5.43 -9.60 16.41
CA TRP A 267 6.50 -10.52 16.80
C TRP A 267 7.44 -9.88 17.83
N GLY A 268 7.63 -10.55 18.98
CA GLY A 268 8.33 -9.97 20.14
C GLY A 268 9.73 -9.45 19.83
N ARG A 269 10.56 -10.27 19.15
CA ARG A 269 11.93 -9.89 18.77
C ARG A 269 11.98 -8.70 17.81
N ASN A 270 11.00 -8.59 16.92
CA ASN A 270 10.91 -7.49 15.97
C ASN A 270 10.56 -6.16 16.63
N ARG A 271 9.76 -6.19 17.72
CA ARG A 271 9.48 -4.98 18.50
C ARG A 271 10.76 -4.37 19.05
N ILE A 272 11.63 -5.20 19.62
CA ILE A 272 12.91 -4.74 20.19
C ILE A 272 13.78 -4.13 19.09
N LYS A 273 13.96 -4.84 17.96
CA LYS A 273 14.71 -4.34 16.80
C LYS A 273 14.16 -3.01 16.26
N ALA A 274 12.83 -2.86 16.19
CA ALA A 274 12.19 -1.63 15.75
C ALA A 274 12.43 -0.47 16.74
N VAL A 275 12.38 -0.73 18.05
CA VAL A 275 12.70 0.26 19.08
C VAL A 275 14.17 0.69 19.01
N GLU A 276 15.09 -0.27 18.92
CA GLU A 276 16.53 -0.02 18.77
C GLU A 276 16.85 0.75 17.49
N GLY A 277 16.11 0.51 16.40
CA GLY A 277 16.18 1.27 15.16
C GLY A 277 15.58 2.69 15.24
N GLY A 278 15.11 3.14 16.40
CA GLY A 278 14.60 4.50 16.61
C GLY A 278 13.13 4.72 16.22
N ALA A 279 12.36 3.64 15.99
CA ALA A 279 11.00 3.77 15.46
C ALA A 279 10.08 4.59 16.37
N VAL A 280 10.22 4.48 17.70
CA VAL A 280 9.35 5.21 18.64
C VAL A 280 9.47 6.72 18.47
N PHE A 281 10.70 7.24 18.37
CA PHE A 281 10.97 8.65 18.15
C PHE A 281 10.34 9.14 16.83
N VAL A 282 10.63 8.45 15.74
CA VAL A 282 10.17 8.82 14.40
C VAL A 282 8.64 8.75 14.28
N LEU A 283 7.99 7.78 14.93
CA LEU A 283 6.52 7.69 14.95
C LEU A 283 5.88 8.85 15.71
N ILE A 284 6.51 9.35 16.77
CA ILE A 284 6.03 10.52 17.52
C ILE A 284 6.17 11.78 16.67
N GLU A 285 7.33 11.99 16.04
CA GLU A 285 7.57 13.11 15.11
C GLU A 285 6.60 13.08 13.92
N LEU A 286 6.38 11.89 13.33
CA LEU A 286 5.39 11.72 12.27
C LEU A 286 3.99 12.09 12.74
N LEU A 287 3.58 11.69 13.95
CA LEU A 287 2.27 12.03 14.51
C LEU A 287 2.11 13.52 14.81
N LEU A 288 3.21 14.23 15.11
CA LEU A 288 3.23 15.68 15.31
C LEU A 288 3.02 16.42 13.98
N GLY A 289 3.71 15.98 12.92
CA GLY A 289 3.67 16.63 11.60
C GLY A 289 2.48 16.25 10.72
N THR A 290 1.96 15.00 10.83
CA THR A 290 0.94 14.52 9.90
C THR A 290 -0.49 14.88 10.29
N SER A 291 -1.24 15.38 9.31
CA SER A 291 -2.70 15.53 9.35
C SER A 291 -3.44 14.36 8.69
N GLU A 292 -2.72 13.45 8.00
CA GLU A 292 -3.34 12.34 7.29
C GLU A 292 -3.90 11.31 8.30
N THR A 293 -5.22 11.08 8.23
CA THR A 293 -5.92 10.16 9.13
C THR A 293 -5.34 8.76 9.06
N ARG A 294 -5.12 8.22 7.85
CA ARG A 294 -4.68 6.84 7.69
C ARG A 294 -3.26 6.60 8.20
N ALA A 295 -2.34 7.54 7.94
CA ALA A 295 -1.00 7.48 8.49
C ALA A 295 -1.01 7.58 10.03
N SER A 296 -1.81 8.50 10.59
CA SER A 296 -1.98 8.63 12.05
C SER A 296 -2.50 7.35 12.70
N GLU A 297 -3.48 6.67 12.08
CA GLU A 297 -3.99 5.39 12.57
C GLU A 297 -2.91 4.31 12.61
N LEU A 298 -2.20 4.12 11.50
CA LEU A 298 -1.17 3.11 11.38
C LEU A 298 -0.01 3.39 12.34
N ALA A 299 0.44 4.65 12.45
CA ALA A 299 1.49 5.06 13.37
C ALA A 299 1.12 4.77 14.83
N LEU A 300 -0.14 5.04 15.23
CA LEU A 300 -0.62 4.67 16.57
C LEU A 300 -0.68 3.15 16.78
N ILE A 301 -1.02 2.36 15.75
CA ILE A 301 -1.01 0.90 15.83
C ILE A 301 0.42 0.39 16.08
N VAL A 302 1.39 0.85 15.30
CA VAL A 302 2.80 0.48 15.48
C VAL A 302 3.28 0.91 16.86
N LEU A 303 3.06 2.18 17.24
CA LEU A 303 3.46 2.70 18.56
C LEU A 303 2.84 1.89 19.71
N GLY A 304 1.59 1.44 19.55
CA GLY A 304 0.91 0.54 20.47
C GLY A 304 1.52 -0.85 20.57
N GLN A 305 1.99 -1.42 19.46
CA GLN A 305 2.73 -2.67 19.44
C GLN A 305 4.10 -2.52 20.14
N LEU A 306 4.84 -1.44 19.85
CA LEU A 306 6.14 -1.16 20.46
C LEU A 306 6.03 -0.93 21.97
N CYS A 307 5.01 -0.20 22.43
CA CYS A 307 4.71 -0.02 23.87
C CYS A 307 4.25 -1.32 24.56
N GLY A 308 4.16 -2.43 23.83
CA GLY A 308 3.97 -3.78 24.37
C GLY A 308 5.22 -4.38 25.02
N CYS A 309 6.42 -3.79 24.85
CA CYS A 309 7.65 -4.16 25.55
C CYS A 309 8.15 -3.01 26.44
N ALA A 310 9.12 -3.27 27.32
CA ALA A 310 9.61 -2.28 28.29
C ALA A 310 10.43 -1.17 27.60
N GLU A 311 11.24 -1.55 26.62
CA GLU A 311 12.09 -0.69 25.82
C GLU A 311 11.25 0.34 25.06
N GLY A 312 10.17 -0.10 24.40
CA GLY A 312 9.30 0.81 23.66
C GLY A 312 8.57 1.80 24.56
N ARG A 313 8.20 1.41 25.79
CA ARG A 313 7.64 2.34 26.78
C ARG A 313 8.69 3.34 27.27
N ALA A 314 9.91 2.88 27.53
CA ALA A 314 11.00 3.73 27.97
C ALA A 314 11.33 4.80 26.91
N GLU A 315 11.45 4.43 25.63
CA GLU A 315 11.70 5.38 24.55
C GLU A 315 10.54 6.36 24.34
N LEU A 316 9.28 5.93 24.52
CA LEU A 316 8.14 6.86 24.43
C LEU A 316 8.19 7.92 25.53
N LEU A 317 8.55 7.52 26.76
CA LEU A 317 8.67 8.43 27.91
C LEU A 317 9.93 9.30 27.87
N LYS A 318 10.95 8.89 27.11
CA LYS A 318 12.15 9.69 26.85
C LYS A 318 11.87 10.85 25.89
N HIS A 319 10.89 10.68 25.01
CA HIS A 319 10.47 11.71 24.05
C HIS A 319 9.59 12.77 24.72
N GLY A 320 9.99 14.04 24.70
CA GLY A 320 9.27 15.13 25.40
C GLY A 320 7.81 15.33 24.97
N ALA A 321 7.47 14.98 23.73
CA ALA A 321 6.10 15.01 23.22
C ALA A 321 5.32 13.67 23.33
N GLY A 322 5.91 12.60 23.85
CA GLY A 322 5.38 11.22 23.72
C GLY A 322 3.98 11.05 24.33
N LEU A 323 3.80 11.39 25.60
CA LEU A 323 2.49 11.32 26.26
C LEU A 323 1.50 12.34 25.70
N ALA A 324 1.98 13.54 25.40
CA ALA A 324 1.17 14.63 24.87
C ALA A 324 0.55 14.28 23.52
N ILE A 325 1.33 13.73 22.58
CA ILE A 325 0.83 13.41 21.24
C ILE A 325 -0.18 12.26 21.26
N VAL A 326 0.08 11.23 22.07
CA VAL A 326 -0.84 10.08 22.22
C VAL A 326 -2.16 10.55 22.83
N SER A 327 -2.11 11.38 23.88
CA SER A 327 -3.30 11.98 24.48
C SER A 327 -4.07 12.87 23.49
N LYS A 328 -3.35 13.69 22.72
CA LYS A 328 -3.91 14.60 21.72
C LYS A 328 -4.72 13.86 20.65
N LYS A 329 -4.24 12.69 20.20
CA LYS A 329 -4.88 11.92 19.10
C LYS A 329 -6.20 11.22 19.53
N ILE A 330 -6.50 11.12 20.83
CA ILE A 330 -7.80 10.60 21.32
C ILE A 330 -8.93 11.54 20.87
N PHE A 331 -9.94 10.96 20.20
CA PHE A 331 -11.08 11.62 19.54
C PHE A 331 -10.74 12.52 18.35
N ARG A 332 -9.49 12.51 17.85
CA ARG A 332 -9.05 13.41 16.75
C ARG A 332 -8.71 12.72 15.44
N VAL A 333 -8.70 11.39 15.40
CA VAL A 333 -8.32 10.62 14.20
C VAL A 333 -9.44 9.66 13.80
N SER A 334 -9.66 8.63 14.61
CA SER A 334 -10.74 7.66 14.42
C SER A 334 -11.06 6.93 15.73
N HIS A 335 -12.13 6.14 15.73
CA HIS A 335 -12.42 5.25 16.87
C HIS A 335 -11.30 4.23 17.08
N GLY A 336 -10.73 3.65 16.00
CA GLY A 336 -9.61 2.71 16.10
C GLY A 336 -8.37 3.35 16.71
N ALA A 337 -7.98 4.53 16.22
CA ALA A 337 -6.88 5.31 16.75
C ALA A 337 -7.08 5.69 18.23
N SER A 338 -8.28 6.12 18.62
CA SER A 338 -8.60 6.47 20.01
C SER A 338 -8.50 5.26 20.93
N ASN A 339 -8.92 4.07 20.47
CA ASN A 339 -8.72 2.83 21.22
C ASN A 339 -7.24 2.53 21.42
N MET A 340 -6.42 2.71 20.37
CA MET A 340 -4.99 2.44 20.45
C MET A 340 -4.27 3.43 21.37
N ALA A 341 -4.58 4.72 21.28
CA ALA A 341 -4.02 5.73 22.18
C ALA A 341 -4.33 5.45 23.65
N VAL A 342 -5.59 5.09 23.99
CA VAL A 342 -5.96 4.69 25.36
C VAL A 342 -5.24 3.40 25.78
N ARG A 343 -4.99 2.46 24.87
CA ARG A 343 -4.18 1.26 25.15
C ARG A 343 -2.72 1.60 25.48
N ILE A 344 -2.11 2.51 24.73
CA ILE A 344 -0.74 2.98 25.00
C ILE A 344 -0.66 3.61 26.38
N ILE A 345 -1.55 4.56 26.69
CA ILE A 345 -1.62 5.22 28.00
C ILE A 345 -1.86 4.22 29.12
N SER A 346 -2.69 3.20 28.89
CA SER A 346 -2.90 2.12 29.86
C SER A 346 -1.70 1.23 30.06
N SER A 347 -0.91 0.96 29.01
CA SER A 347 0.34 0.20 29.13
C SER A 347 1.32 0.95 30.03
N ILE A 348 1.49 2.25 29.78
CA ILE A 348 2.37 3.12 30.57
C ILE A 348 1.87 3.23 32.02
N SER A 349 0.58 3.49 32.22
CA SER A 349 -0.04 3.58 33.55
C SER A 349 0.09 2.29 34.37
N LYS A 350 0.13 1.12 33.73
CA LYS A 350 0.23 -0.17 34.43
C LYS A 350 1.67 -0.59 34.70
N PHE A 351 2.60 -0.29 33.80
CA PHE A 351 3.94 -0.88 33.81
C PHE A 351 5.10 0.13 33.93
N SER A 352 4.81 1.44 33.93
CA SER A 352 5.82 2.52 33.94
C SER A 352 5.37 3.75 34.75
N ALA A 353 4.43 3.56 35.69
CA ALA A 353 3.84 4.63 36.50
C ALA A 353 4.75 5.07 37.67
N THR A 354 5.82 5.81 37.35
CA THR A 354 6.59 6.55 38.36
C THR A 354 5.88 7.85 38.74
N SER A 355 6.21 8.43 39.90
CA SER A 355 5.64 9.72 40.32
C SER A 355 5.83 10.82 39.27
N ARG A 356 7.01 10.88 38.63
CA ARG A 356 7.30 11.82 37.54
C ARG A 356 6.38 11.63 36.34
N VAL A 357 6.21 10.38 35.90
CA VAL A 357 5.35 10.04 34.75
C VAL A 357 3.88 10.39 35.03
N LEU A 358 3.39 10.08 36.24
CA LEU A 358 2.02 10.41 36.64
C LEU A 358 1.76 11.92 36.71
N GLN A 359 2.76 12.69 37.12
CA GLN A 359 2.73 14.15 37.13
C GLN A 359 2.75 14.72 35.70
N GLU A 360 3.63 14.22 34.84
CA GLU A 360 3.67 14.60 33.42
C GLU A 360 2.33 14.31 32.73
N MET A 361 1.71 13.15 33.01
CA MET A 361 0.37 12.80 32.50
C MET A 361 -0.69 13.83 32.91
N LEU A 362 -0.60 14.44 34.10
CA LEU A 362 -1.50 15.52 34.51
C LEU A 362 -1.25 16.78 33.66
N GLU A 363 0.01 17.19 33.57
CA GLU A 363 0.43 18.43 32.89
C GLU A 363 0.08 18.42 31.40
N VAL A 364 0.31 17.30 30.71
CA VAL A 364 -0.01 17.16 29.28
C VAL A 364 -1.49 16.82 29.02
N GLY A 365 -2.32 16.78 30.07
CA GLY A 365 -3.76 16.65 29.97
C GLY A 365 -4.29 15.24 29.68
N VAL A 366 -3.52 14.18 29.96
CA VAL A 366 -3.97 12.78 29.85
C VAL A 366 -5.21 12.56 30.72
N VAL A 367 -5.17 12.99 31.98
CA VAL A 367 -6.27 12.76 32.93
C VAL A 367 -7.57 13.40 32.46
N ARG A 368 -7.51 14.65 31.99
CA ARG A 368 -8.66 15.34 31.38
C ARG A 368 -9.24 14.55 30.21
N LYS A 369 -8.37 14.00 29.35
CA LYS A 369 -8.78 13.21 28.20
C LYS A 369 -9.43 11.88 28.61
N LEU A 370 -8.90 11.20 29.64
CA LEU A 370 -9.48 9.96 30.17
C LEU A 370 -10.87 10.17 30.76
N ILE A 371 -11.08 11.26 31.52
CA ILE A 371 -12.41 11.62 32.04
C ILE A 371 -13.38 11.85 30.87
N LEU A 372 -12.94 12.53 29.80
CA LEU A 372 -13.75 12.74 28.60
C LEU A 372 -14.12 11.40 27.93
N VAL A 373 -13.20 10.43 27.87
CA VAL A 373 -13.47 9.07 27.39
C VAL A 373 -14.55 8.40 28.23
N VAL A 374 -14.48 8.48 29.56
CA VAL A 374 -15.50 7.89 30.45
C VAL A 374 -16.88 8.53 30.25
N LYS A 375 -16.94 9.83 29.92
CA LYS A 375 -18.22 10.53 29.70
C LYS A 375 -18.83 10.24 28.33
N VAL A 376 -18.08 10.54 27.28
CA VAL A 376 -18.63 10.73 25.92
C VAL A 376 -18.47 9.48 25.06
N ASP A 377 -17.53 8.59 25.37
CA ASP A 377 -17.31 7.41 24.53
C ASP A 377 -18.48 6.42 24.63
N SER A 378 -18.87 5.85 23.50
CA SER A 378 -19.87 4.78 23.41
C SER A 378 -19.25 3.38 23.56
N ASN A 379 -17.92 3.24 23.42
CA ASN A 379 -17.24 1.96 23.50
C ASN A 379 -16.99 1.51 24.95
N SER A 380 -17.73 0.50 25.41
CA SER A 380 -17.68 0.00 26.79
C SER A 380 -16.27 -0.42 27.25
N LYS A 381 -15.51 -1.13 26.40
CA LYS A 381 -14.16 -1.60 26.73
C LYS A 381 -13.17 -0.44 26.92
N ARG A 382 -13.28 0.61 26.12
CA ARG A 382 -12.41 1.79 26.24
C ARG A 382 -12.75 2.61 27.48
N LYS A 383 -14.04 2.78 27.77
CA LYS A 383 -14.51 3.43 29.01
C LYS A 383 -14.01 2.71 30.25
N GLU A 384 -14.09 1.38 30.25
CA GLU A 384 -13.64 0.59 31.40
C GLU A 384 -12.15 0.73 31.64
N ARG A 385 -11.33 0.61 30.59
CA ARG A 385 -9.89 0.84 30.69
C ARG A 385 -9.56 2.24 31.18
N ALA A 386 -10.29 3.26 30.75
CA ALA A 386 -10.11 4.63 31.24
C ALA A 386 -10.48 4.76 32.73
N ARG A 387 -11.57 4.13 33.17
CA ARG A 387 -11.96 4.08 34.59
C ARG A 387 -10.93 3.36 35.45
N GLU A 388 -10.46 2.19 35.02
CA GLU A 388 -9.41 1.43 35.72
C GLU A 388 -8.18 2.28 35.99
N MET A 389 -7.68 3.01 34.96
CA MET A 389 -6.52 3.88 35.12
C MET A 389 -6.77 4.99 36.13
N LEU A 390 -7.92 5.67 36.04
CA LEU A 390 -8.28 6.75 36.96
C LEU A 390 -8.37 6.23 38.40
N LYS A 391 -8.98 5.06 38.63
CA LYS A 391 -9.04 4.44 39.96
C LYS A 391 -7.65 4.07 40.48
N LEU A 392 -6.84 3.45 39.63
CA LEU A 392 -5.48 2.97 39.98
C LEU A 392 -4.59 4.09 40.51
N HIS A 393 -4.64 5.27 39.90
CA HIS A 393 -3.77 6.42 40.23
C HIS A 393 -4.50 7.57 40.91
N SER A 394 -5.66 7.29 41.51
CA SER A 394 -6.52 8.29 42.14
C SER A 394 -5.83 9.13 43.21
N ARG A 395 -4.90 8.55 43.97
CA ARG A 395 -4.12 9.29 44.99
C ARG A 395 -3.33 10.47 44.41
N VAL A 396 -2.81 10.32 43.19
CA VAL A 396 -2.02 11.36 42.51
C VAL A 396 -2.93 12.26 41.67
N TRP A 397 -3.89 11.67 40.95
CA TRP A 397 -4.69 12.40 39.97
C TRP A 397 -5.93 13.10 40.53
N ARG A 398 -6.35 12.82 41.77
CA ARG A 398 -7.52 13.48 42.39
C ARG A 398 -7.19 14.85 43.00
N ASN A 399 -6.01 15.42 42.68
CA ASN A 399 -5.63 16.76 43.12
C ASN A 399 -6.52 17.83 42.45
N PRO A 400 -7.29 18.62 43.22
CA PRO A 400 -8.22 19.62 42.67
C PRO A 400 -7.54 20.78 41.94
N ALA A 401 -6.22 20.97 42.08
CA ALA A 401 -5.48 22.01 41.36
C ALA A 401 -5.39 21.78 39.83
N CYS A 402 -5.58 20.53 39.36
CA CYS A 402 -5.33 20.14 37.96
C CYS A 402 -6.58 19.69 37.19
N ILE A 403 -7.73 19.53 37.87
CA ILE A 403 -8.98 19.08 37.28
C ILE A 403 -10.05 20.15 37.48
N PRO A 404 -10.61 20.75 36.41
CA PRO A 404 -11.74 21.67 36.53
C PRO A 404 -12.86 21.07 37.39
N CYS A 405 -13.48 21.86 38.27
CA CYS A 405 -14.48 21.37 39.24
C CYS A 405 -15.63 20.55 38.61
N HIS A 406 -16.02 20.87 37.36
CA HIS A 406 -17.04 20.13 36.60
C HIS A 406 -16.61 18.74 36.11
N LEU A 407 -15.31 18.42 36.18
CA LEU A 407 -14.76 17.09 35.87
C LEU A 407 -14.49 16.27 37.15
N LEU A 408 -14.32 16.91 38.31
CA LEU A 408 -14.16 16.24 39.62
C LEU A 408 -15.41 15.44 40.01
N SER A 409 -16.61 15.98 39.77
CA SER A 409 -17.88 15.28 40.00
C SER A 409 -18.04 14.01 39.15
N SER A 410 -17.22 13.86 38.12
CA SER A 410 -17.27 12.77 37.15
C SER A 410 -16.08 11.84 37.24
N TYR A 411 -15.22 12.04 38.24
CA TYR A 411 -14.18 11.11 38.58
C TYR A 411 -14.84 9.82 39.08
N PRO A 412 -14.43 8.63 38.57
CA PRO A 412 -15.05 7.38 38.99
C PRO A 412 -14.82 7.16 40.49
N SER A 413 -15.90 6.82 41.20
CA SER A 413 -15.92 6.54 42.65
C SER A 413 -14.99 5.40 43.04
#